data_AF-A0A0F8YCP1-F1
#
_entry.id   AF-A0A0F8YCP1-F1
#
_cell.length_a   1.000
_cell.length_b   1.000
_cell.length_c   1.000
_cell.angle_alpha   90.00
_cell.angle_beta   90.00
_cell.angle_gamma   90.00
#
_symmetry.space_group_name_H-M   'P 1'
#
loop_
_entity.id
_entity.type
_entity.pdbx_description
1 polymer ?
#
loop_
_entity_poly.entity_id
_entity_poly.type
_entity_poly.pdbx_seq_one_letter_code
_entity_poly.pdbx_strand_id
1 'polypeptide(L)'
;MKIAKSSLILGLALVLIAGMSVGYFIKPSAPSEDHLAMIKNKSIAEQREAWIGIADSIRGELAMEGKYDCCLDKPCWYCIQKTPGHGEGAECTCRQDILNGEHPCGECIGEILEGHGEPELRPYFAKAIAHKVGEQHEAHLQDIIDDMYPEDDKIISVEGVELTFPKTFDEVLDRASVFSKRGYMLDESVAITIE
;
A
#
# COMPACT_ATOMS: atom_id res chain seq x y z
N MET A 1 -37.15 -5.90 47.32
CA MET A 1 -37.55 -7.13 46.60
C MET A 1 -36.49 -8.19 46.88
N LYS A 2 -36.77 -9.20 47.72
CA LYS A 2 -35.79 -10.25 48.08
C LYS A 2 -35.85 -11.34 47.03
N ILE A 3 -34.91 -11.35 46.09
CA ILE A 3 -34.76 -12.46 45.13
C ILE A 3 -34.30 -13.68 45.94
N ALA A 4 -35.13 -14.73 45.96
CA ALA A 4 -34.79 -15.96 46.67
C ALA A 4 -33.53 -16.58 46.04
N LYS A 5 -32.52 -16.89 46.86
CA LYS A 5 -31.23 -17.44 46.41
C LYS A 5 -31.38 -18.71 45.55
N SER A 6 -32.49 -19.44 45.67
CA SER A 6 -32.79 -20.62 44.84
C SER A 6 -33.07 -20.28 43.37
N SER A 7 -33.65 -19.13 43.08
CA SER A 7 -33.96 -18.70 41.70
C SER A 7 -32.70 -18.34 40.90
N LEU A 8 -31.65 -17.87 41.58
CA LEU A 8 -30.38 -17.51 40.92
C LEU A 8 -29.59 -18.76 40.49
N ILE A 9 -29.58 -19.80 41.33
CA ILE A 9 -28.86 -21.05 41.08
C ILE A 9 -29.48 -21.80 39.89
N LEU A 10 -30.82 -21.81 39.80
CA LEU A 10 -31.53 -22.47 38.71
C LEU A 10 -31.29 -21.77 37.36
N GLY A 11 -31.25 -20.43 37.35
CA GLY A 11 -30.94 -19.66 36.15
C GLY A 11 -29.52 -19.91 35.62
N LEU A 12 -28.53 -19.97 36.52
CA LEU A 12 -27.13 -20.20 36.13
C LEU A 12 -26.92 -21.62 35.57
N ALA A 13 -27.59 -22.62 36.14
CA ALA A 13 -27.54 -24.00 35.65
C ALA A 13 -28.13 -24.12 34.23
N LEU A 14 -29.24 -23.43 33.94
CA LEU A 14 -29.85 -23.42 32.60
C LEU A 14 -28.95 -22.76 31.55
N VAL A 15 -28.27 -21.67 31.88
CA VAL A 15 -27.31 -21.00 30.97
C VAL A 15 -26.13 -21.91 30.64
N LEU A 16 -25.60 -22.65 31.62
CA LEU A 16 -24.49 -23.58 31.39
C LEU A 16 -24.90 -24.77 30.51
N ILE A 17 -26.10 -25.33 30.72
CA ILE A 17 -26.62 -26.44 29.89
C ILE A 17 -26.92 -25.98 28.45
N ALA A 18 -27.46 -24.77 28.29
CA ALA A 18 -27.71 -24.17 26.98
C ALA A 18 -26.39 -23.83 26.25
N GLY A 19 -25.39 -23.31 26.96
CA GLY A 19 -24.07 -23.01 26.39
C GLY A 19 -23.34 -24.27 25.92
N MET A 20 -23.42 -25.37 26.68
CA MET A 20 -22.79 -26.65 26.30
C MET A 20 -23.45 -27.32 25.09
N SER A 21 -24.76 -27.15 24.89
CA SER A 21 -25.45 -27.75 23.74
C SER A 21 -25.19 -26.98 22.44
N VAL A 22 -25.07 -25.65 22.46
CA VAL A 22 -24.74 -24.85 21.26
C VAL A 22 -23.31 -25.14 20.76
N GLY A 23 -22.34 -25.32 21.65
CA GLY A 23 -20.96 -25.65 21.26
C GLY A 23 -20.79 -27.02 20.59
N TYR A 24 -21.70 -27.97 20.82
CA TYR A 24 -21.59 -29.33 20.27
C TYR A 24 -22.10 -29.43 18.82
N PHE A 25 -22.97 -28.52 18.37
CA PHE A 25 -23.50 -28.51 17.01
C PHE A 25 -22.69 -27.65 16.03
N ILE A 26 -21.88 -26.73 16.54
CA ILE A 26 -20.95 -25.95 15.72
C ILE A 26 -19.60 -26.67 15.71
N LYS A 27 -19.52 -27.81 15.01
CA LYS A 27 -18.20 -28.33 14.60
C LYS A 27 -17.65 -27.31 13.60
N PRO A 28 -16.51 -26.65 13.86
CA PRO A 28 -15.85 -25.89 12.80
C PRO A 28 -15.61 -26.89 11.68
N SER A 29 -16.19 -26.63 10.51
CA SER A 29 -15.95 -27.40 9.30
C SER A 29 -14.45 -27.40 9.08
N ALA A 30 -13.81 -28.55 9.35
CA ALA A 30 -12.42 -28.73 8.98
C ALA A 30 -12.32 -28.41 7.49
N PRO A 31 -11.40 -27.52 7.07
CA PRO A 31 -11.23 -27.22 5.66
C PRO A 31 -11.02 -28.54 4.91
N SER A 32 -11.73 -28.74 3.79
CA SER A 32 -11.63 -29.97 3.02
C SER A 32 -10.18 -30.24 2.64
N GLU A 33 -9.78 -31.52 2.65
CA GLU A 33 -8.41 -31.90 2.26
C GLU A 33 -8.04 -31.37 0.86
N ASP A 34 -9.02 -31.22 -0.03
CA ASP A 34 -8.85 -30.64 -1.37
C ASP A 34 -8.41 -29.17 -1.34
N HIS A 35 -8.93 -28.35 -0.42
CA HIS A 35 -8.48 -26.96 -0.24
C HIS A 35 -7.05 -26.89 0.29
N LEU A 36 -6.68 -27.80 1.20
CA LEU A 36 -5.31 -27.89 1.72
C LEU A 36 -4.31 -28.34 0.65
N ALA A 37 -4.71 -29.27 -0.23
CA ALA A 37 -3.88 -29.74 -1.35
C ALA A 37 -3.64 -28.63 -2.39
N MET A 38 -4.64 -27.78 -2.67
CA MET A 38 -4.47 -26.63 -3.57
C MET A 38 -3.47 -25.58 -3.06
N ILE A 39 -3.43 -25.33 -1.75
CA ILE A 39 -2.48 -24.38 -1.15
C ILE A 39 -1.05 -24.96 -1.13
N LYS A 40 -0.91 -26.27 -0.92
CA LYS A 40 0.39 -26.93 -0.74
C LYS A 40 1.21 -27.06 -2.02
N ASN A 41 0.59 -26.96 -3.20
CA ASN A 41 1.23 -27.19 -4.49
C ASN A 41 1.69 -25.92 -5.22
N LYS A 42 1.35 -24.72 -4.73
CA LYS A 42 1.80 -23.47 -5.35
C LYS A 42 3.12 -23.02 -4.75
N SER A 43 4.04 -22.58 -5.60
CA SER A 43 5.26 -21.89 -5.17
C SER A 43 4.92 -20.57 -4.45
N ILE A 44 5.84 -20.09 -3.62
CA ILE A 44 5.67 -18.79 -2.93
C ILE A 44 5.46 -17.64 -3.94
N ALA A 45 6.13 -17.71 -5.09
CA ALA A 45 5.98 -16.71 -6.16
C ALA A 45 4.55 -16.71 -6.73
N GLU A 46 3.99 -17.88 -7.05
CA GLU A 46 2.61 -17.99 -7.55
C GLU A 46 1.57 -17.58 -6.51
N GLN A 47 1.82 -17.85 -5.23
CA GLN A 47 0.96 -17.37 -4.14
C GLN A 47 1.00 -15.85 -4.04
N ARG A 48 2.18 -15.23 -4.19
CA ARG A 48 2.35 -13.78 -4.19
C ARG A 48 1.63 -13.12 -5.36
N GLU A 49 1.79 -13.64 -6.58
CA GLU A 49 1.12 -13.11 -7.77
C GLU A 49 -0.40 -13.23 -7.67
N ALA A 50 -0.89 -14.38 -7.19
CA ALA A 50 -2.32 -14.57 -6.96
C ALA A 50 -2.86 -13.58 -5.93
N TRP A 51 -2.10 -13.29 -4.86
CA TRP A 51 -2.49 -12.31 -3.86
C TRP A 51 -2.53 -10.88 -4.43
N ILE A 52 -1.51 -10.50 -5.22
CA ILE A 52 -1.48 -9.19 -5.91
C ILE A 52 -2.71 -9.03 -6.81
N GLY A 53 -3.06 -10.06 -7.59
CA GLY A 53 -4.24 -10.00 -8.46
C GLY A 53 -5.56 -9.83 -7.68
N ILE A 54 -5.69 -10.46 -6.51
CA ILE A 54 -6.86 -10.27 -5.63
C ILE A 54 -6.89 -8.85 -5.06
N ALA A 55 -5.76 -8.36 -4.57
CA ALA A 55 -5.63 -7.01 -4.03
C ALA A 55 -6.02 -5.94 -5.08
N ASP A 56 -5.56 -6.11 -6.32
CA ASP A 56 -5.89 -5.22 -7.43
C ASP A 56 -7.38 -5.24 -7.78
N SER A 57 -8.01 -6.41 -7.75
CA SER A 57 -9.46 -6.55 -7.98
C SER A 57 -10.28 -5.83 -6.90
N ILE A 58 -9.94 -6.05 -5.62
CA ILE A 58 -10.62 -5.39 -4.48
C ILE A 58 -10.48 -3.88 -4.61
N ARG A 59 -9.28 -3.39 -4.95
CA ARG A 59 -9.03 -1.98 -5.17
C ARG A 59 -9.89 -1.41 -6.30
N GLY A 60 -9.98 -2.11 -7.43
CA GLY A 60 -10.81 -1.70 -8.55
C GLY A 60 -12.29 -1.57 -8.16
N GLU A 61 -12.81 -2.53 -7.39
CA GLU A 61 -14.17 -2.48 -6.85
C GLU A 61 -14.39 -1.28 -5.92
N LEU A 62 -13.51 -1.10 -4.92
CA LEU A 62 -13.62 0.02 -3.99
C LEU A 62 -13.47 1.38 -4.67
N ALA A 63 -12.60 1.50 -5.69
CA ALA A 63 -12.42 2.73 -6.46
C ALA A 63 -13.68 3.07 -7.27
N MET A 64 -14.32 2.08 -7.91
CA MET A 64 -15.60 2.28 -8.61
C MET A 64 -16.73 2.71 -7.67
N GLU A 65 -16.68 2.28 -6.41
CA GLU A 65 -17.60 2.71 -5.35
C GLU A 65 -17.24 4.08 -4.75
N GLY A 66 -16.12 4.70 -5.15
CA GLY A 66 -15.62 5.95 -4.57
C GLY A 66 -15.05 5.79 -3.15
N LYS A 67 -14.79 4.55 -2.72
CA LYS A 67 -14.31 4.19 -1.39
C LYS A 67 -12.80 3.95 -1.33
N TYR A 68 -12.09 4.27 -2.41
CA TYR A 68 -10.66 4.08 -2.48
C TYR A 68 -9.98 5.28 -3.12
N ASP A 69 -9.33 6.08 -2.28
CA ASP A 69 -8.55 7.25 -2.62
C ASP A 69 -7.24 7.26 -1.79
N CYS A 70 -6.31 6.41 -2.21
CA CYS A 70 -5.03 6.21 -1.54
C CYS A 70 -4.00 7.26 -1.98
N CYS A 71 -3.12 7.62 -1.05
CA CYS A 71 -2.06 8.62 -1.23
C CYS A 71 -0.69 8.02 -1.61
N LEU A 72 -0.64 6.71 -1.86
CA LEU A 72 0.57 5.97 -2.20
C LEU A 72 0.52 5.51 -3.65
N ASP A 73 1.69 5.33 -4.26
CA ASP A 73 1.81 4.76 -5.60
C ASP A 73 1.28 3.31 -5.68
N LYS A 74 1.40 2.58 -4.57
CA LYS A 74 0.89 1.21 -4.41
C LYS A 74 -0.03 1.13 -3.21
N PRO A 75 -1.13 0.35 -3.29
CA PRO A 75 -2.04 0.15 -2.17
C PRO A 75 -1.30 -0.38 -0.94
N CYS A 76 -1.51 0.26 0.20
CA CYS A 76 -1.03 -0.28 1.47
C CYS A 76 -1.89 -1.47 1.91
N TRP A 77 -1.30 -2.40 2.65
CA TRP A 77 -1.94 -3.61 3.14
C TRP A 77 -3.13 -3.31 4.05
N TYR A 78 -3.06 -2.23 4.83
CA TYR A 78 -4.10 -1.79 5.75
C TYR A 78 -5.42 -1.48 5.03
N CYS A 79 -5.35 -0.88 3.84
CA CYS A 79 -6.54 -0.60 3.02
C CYS A 79 -7.23 -1.87 2.52
N ILE A 80 -6.47 -2.95 2.31
CA ILE A 80 -7.02 -4.23 1.80
C ILE A 80 -7.55 -5.09 2.95
N GLN A 81 -6.88 -5.07 4.11
CA GLN A 81 -7.22 -5.97 5.22
C GLN A 81 -8.41 -5.52 6.07
N LYS A 82 -8.70 -4.23 6.14
CA LYS A 82 -9.75 -3.71 7.04
C LYS A 82 -11.14 -3.92 6.41
N THR A 83 -11.69 -5.11 6.61
CA THR A 83 -13.11 -5.43 6.41
C THR A 83 -14.00 -4.76 7.49
N PRO A 84 -15.33 -4.67 7.29
CA PRO A 84 -16.25 -3.92 8.17
C PRO A 84 -16.10 -4.33 9.65
N GLY A 85 -15.84 -3.36 10.54
CA GLY A 85 -15.71 -3.63 11.98
C GLY A 85 -14.63 -2.84 12.72
N HIS A 86 -13.79 -2.08 12.00
CA HIS A 86 -13.00 -0.98 12.56
C HIS A 86 -13.69 0.38 12.28
N GLY A 87 -15.02 0.37 12.33
CA GLY A 87 -15.90 1.15 11.45
C GLY A 87 -16.33 0.24 10.30
N GLU A 88 -17.63 0.08 10.06
CA GLU A 88 -18.10 -0.71 8.92
C GLU A 88 -17.82 0.04 7.62
N GLY A 89 -17.09 -0.58 6.67
CA GLY A 89 -16.78 -0.01 5.35
C GLY A 89 -15.64 1.01 5.38
N ALA A 90 -14.40 0.58 5.62
CA ALA A 90 -13.25 1.48 5.64
C ALA A 90 -12.97 2.02 4.23
N GLU A 91 -13.63 3.12 3.89
CA GLU A 91 -13.26 3.96 2.78
C GLU A 91 -11.81 4.40 3.02
N CYS A 92 -10.94 4.18 2.04
CA CYS A 92 -9.63 4.80 2.06
C CYS A 92 -9.80 6.23 1.57
N THR A 93 -9.71 7.20 2.47
CA THR A 93 -9.76 8.65 2.15
C THR A 93 -8.42 9.33 2.40
N CYS A 94 -7.33 8.57 2.50
CA CYS A 94 -6.04 9.06 2.96
C CYS A 94 -5.46 10.18 2.06
N ARG A 95 -5.76 10.19 0.75
CA ARG A 95 -5.42 11.33 -0.10
C ARG A 95 -6.13 12.59 0.36
N GLN A 96 -7.45 12.54 0.56
CA GLN A 96 -8.22 13.68 1.02
C GLN A 96 -7.79 14.17 2.40
N ASP A 97 -7.46 13.25 3.32
CA ASP A 97 -6.92 13.57 4.64
C ASP A 97 -5.62 14.39 4.49
N ILE A 98 -4.69 13.94 3.64
CA ILE A 98 -3.44 14.63 3.37
C ILE A 98 -3.67 16.02 2.78
N LEU A 99 -4.57 16.15 1.79
CA LEU A 99 -4.92 17.44 1.19
C LEU A 99 -5.50 18.42 2.22
N ASN A 100 -6.20 17.91 3.23
CA ASN A 100 -6.74 18.69 4.33
C ASN A 100 -5.69 19.01 5.42
N GLY A 101 -4.48 18.46 5.33
CA GLY A 101 -3.45 18.55 6.35
C GLY A 101 -3.73 17.66 7.57
N GLU A 102 -4.53 16.61 7.40
CA GLU A 102 -4.83 15.60 8.41
C GLU A 102 -3.97 14.34 8.19
N HIS A 103 -3.77 13.54 9.24
CA HIS A 103 -2.82 12.44 9.16
C HIS A 103 -3.46 11.23 8.48
N PRO A 104 -2.78 10.60 7.51
CA PRO A 104 -3.27 9.36 6.93
C PRO A 104 -3.09 8.19 7.91
N CYS A 105 -3.45 6.98 7.50
CA CYS A 105 -3.22 5.79 8.31
C CYS A 105 -1.71 5.58 8.58
N GLY A 106 -1.37 4.86 9.65
CA GLY A 106 0.02 4.67 10.06
C GLY A 106 0.91 3.97 9.01
N GLU A 107 0.35 3.09 8.19
CA GLU A 107 1.09 2.45 7.09
C GLU A 107 1.44 3.46 5.99
N CYS A 108 0.49 4.32 5.60
CA CYS A 108 0.76 5.39 4.65
C CYS A 108 1.83 6.36 5.14
N ILE A 109 1.87 6.69 6.44
CA ILE A 109 2.93 7.54 7.00
C ILE A 109 4.30 6.89 6.80
N GLY A 110 4.43 5.58 7.07
CA GLY A 110 5.68 4.85 6.88
C GLY A 110 6.13 4.86 5.42
N GLU A 111 5.26 4.46 4.50
CA GLU A 111 5.53 4.43 3.06
C GLU A 111 5.86 5.82 2.50
N ILE A 112 5.19 6.88 2.97
CA ILE A 112 5.51 8.25 2.59
C ILE A 112 6.93 8.61 3.02
N LEU A 113 7.32 8.28 4.25
CA LEU A 113 8.67 8.55 4.76
C LEU A 113 9.76 7.67 4.14
N GLU A 114 9.37 6.64 3.37
CA GLU A 114 10.25 5.80 2.56
C GLU A 114 10.30 6.21 1.07
N GLY A 115 9.56 7.25 0.67
CA GLY A 115 9.54 7.74 -0.72
C GLY A 115 8.55 7.01 -1.63
N HIS A 116 7.50 6.39 -1.07
CA HIS A 116 6.48 5.62 -1.81
C HIS A 116 5.10 6.30 -1.87
N GLY A 117 5.01 7.53 -1.37
CA GLY A 117 3.86 8.40 -1.54
C GLY A 117 3.76 8.96 -2.96
N GLU A 118 2.57 9.40 -3.33
CA GLU A 118 2.36 10.01 -4.63
C GLU A 118 3.09 11.37 -4.73
N PRO A 119 3.98 11.58 -5.71
CA PRO A 119 4.82 12.78 -5.79
C PRO A 119 4.05 14.11 -5.81
N GLU A 120 2.84 14.12 -6.39
CA GLU A 120 1.98 15.33 -6.45
C GLU A 120 1.51 15.79 -5.07
N LEU A 121 1.45 14.87 -4.09
CA LEU A 121 1.04 15.17 -2.72
C LEU A 121 2.19 15.62 -1.82
N ARG A 122 3.43 15.63 -2.32
CA ARG A 122 4.64 16.04 -1.59
C ARG A 122 4.45 17.33 -0.77
N PRO A 123 3.86 18.42 -1.30
CA PRO A 123 3.71 19.67 -0.54
C PRO A 123 2.80 19.57 0.70
N TYR A 124 2.06 18.47 0.84
CA TYR A 124 1.06 18.28 1.89
C TYR A 124 1.52 17.29 2.98
N PHE A 125 2.50 16.42 2.69
CA PHE A 125 2.88 15.33 3.58
C PHE A 125 3.38 15.78 4.95
N ALA A 126 4.28 16.76 5.01
CA ALA A 126 4.88 17.19 6.27
C ALA A 126 3.82 17.70 7.26
N LYS A 127 2.91 18.57 6.78
CA LYS A 127 1.79 19.09 7.56
C LYS A 127 0.83 17.99 8.00
N ALA A 128 0.44 17.11 7.07
CA ALA A 128 -0.45 15.99 7.33
C ALA A 128 0.09 15.07 8.43
N ILE A 129 1.37 14.72 8.38
CA ILE A 129 2.01 13.87 9.39
C ILE A 129 2.13 14.64 10.72
N ALA A 130 2.51 15.92 10.68
CA ALA A 130 2.66 16.79 11.86
C ALA A 130 1.36 16.91 12.67
N HIS A 131 0.19 16.83 12.03
CA HIS A 131 -1.10 16.79 12.74
C HIS A 131 -1.17 15.69 13.82
N LYS A 132 -0.53 14.54 13.60
CA LYS A 132 -0.50 13.43 14.57
C LYS A 132 0.68 13.49 15.53
N VAL A 133 1.87 13.83 15.02
CA VAL A 133 3.12 13.74 15.80
C VAL A 133 3.46 15.04 16.53
N GLY A 134 2.81 16.15 16.17
CA GLY A 134 2.97 17.49 16.74
C GLY A 134 3.48 18.51 15.71
N GLU A 135 2.82 19.67 15.65
CA GLU A 135 3.13 20.78 14.72
C GLU A 135 4.58 21.27 14.83
N GLN A 136 5.19 21.15 16.02
CA GLN A 136 6.60 21.51 16.21
C GLN A 136 7.59 20.68 15.38
N HIS A 137 7.15 19.55 14.82
CA HIS A 137 7.97 18.68 13.98
C HIS A 137 7.79 18.94 12.48
N GLU A 138 6.85 19.81 12.06
CA GLU A 138 6.52 20.04 10.65
C GLU A 138 7.74 20.43 9.81
N ALA A 139 8.57 21.35 10.30
CA ALA A 139 9.77 21.78 9.57
C ALA A 139 10.77 20.63 9.35
N HIS A 140 11.01 19.81 10.38
CA HIS A 140 11.92 18.67 10.26
C HIS A 140 11.35 17.57 9.36
N LEU A 141 10.03 17.36 9.42
CA LEU A 141 9.35 16.45 8.50
C LEU A 141 9.46 16.95 7.07
N GLN A 142 9.36 18.25 6.83
CA GLN A 142 9.55 18.82 5.49
C GLN A 142 10.95 18.53 4.96
N ASP A 143 12.00 18.67 5.78
CA ASP A 143 13.36 18.31 5.37
C ASP A 143 13.46 16.84 4.93
N ILE A 144 12.86 15.91 5.69
CA ILE A 144 12.84 14.48 5.34
C ILE A 144 12.07 14.25 4.03
N ILE A 145 10.93 14.91 3.86
CA ILE A 145 10.12 14.79 2.63
C ILE A 145 10.87 15.35 1.42
N ASP A 146 11.58 16.46 1.56
CA ASP A 146 12.37 17.02 0.46
C ASP A 146 13.53 16.11 0.06
N ASP A 147 14.14 15.40 1.02
CA ASP A 147 15.16 14.39 0.75
C ASP A 147 14.59 13.14 0.05
N MET A 148 13.40 12.69 0.44
CA MET A 148 12.77 11.49 -0.12
C MET A 148 12.12 11.74 -1.49
N TYR A 149 11.68 12.97 -1.75
CA TYR A 149 10.99 13.38 -2.99
C TYR A 149 11.71 14.59 -3.61
N PRO A 150 12.91 14.39 -4.16
CA PRO A 150 13.64 15.49 -4.79
C PRO A 150 12.86 16.02 -6.01
N GLU A 151 12.91 17.32 -6.23
CA GLU A 151 12.30 17.92 -7.42
C GLU A 151 13.11 17.51 -8.67
N ASP A 152 12.46 16.83 -9.62
CA ASP A 152 13.08 16.41 -10.88
C ASP A 152 13.74 17.59 -11.63
N ASP A 153 13.09 18.76 -11.57
CA ASP A 153 13.57 20.02 -12.16
C ASP A 153 14.90 20.51 -11.57
N LYS A 154 15.23 20.08 -10.34
CA LYS A 154 16.51 20.40 -9.67
C LYS A 154 17.58 19.35 -9.93
N ILE A 155 17.19 18.12 -10.29
CA ILE A 155 18.13 17.03 -10.57
C ILE A 155 18.67 17.14 -11.99
N ILE A 156 17.83 17.52 -12.95
CA ILE A 156 18.20 17.60 -14.37
C ILE A 156 18.08 19.05 -14.86
N SER A 157 19.14 19.84 -14.64
CA SER A 157 19.31 21.08 -15.39
C SER A 157 19.85 20.75 -16.79
N VAL A 158 18.96 20.61 -17.77
CA VAL A 158 19.37 20.56 -19.18
C VAL A 158 19.62 21.98 -19.67
N GLU A 159 20.86 22.47 -19.56
CA GLU A 159 21.28 23.72 -20.20
C GLU A 159 21.82 23.43 -21.63
N GLY A 160 21.02 23.78 -22.66
CA GLY A 160 21.35 23.66 -24.11
C GLY A 160 21.05 22.28 -24.73
N VAL A 161 21.23 21.97 -26.02
CA VAL A 161 20.98 22.64 -27.31
C VAL A 161 20.09 21.63 -28.07
N GLU A 162 19.23 22.08 -28.98
CA GLU A 162 18.40 21.20 -29.84
C GLU A 162 19.22 20.01 -30.40
N LEU A 163 18.97 18.81 -29.88
CA LEU A 163 19.66 17.59 -30.29
C LEU A 163 19.07 17.13 -31.63
N THR A 164 19.74 17.47 -32.72
CA THR A 164 19.39 16.96 -34.04
C THR A 164 20.03 15.59 -34.22
N PHE A 165 19.27 14.53 -33.92
CA PHE A 165 19.76 13.17 -34.08
C PHE A 165 19.83 12.79 -35.56
N PRO A 166 20.94 12.20 -36.04
CA PRO A 166 21.01 11.66 -37.40
C PRO A 166 20.16 10.38 -37.48
N LYS A 167 19.00 10.50 -38.14
CA LYS A 167 17.94 9.48 -38.31
C LYS A 167 17.08 9.20 -37.06
N THR A 168 16.04 8.39 -37.22
CA THR A 168 15.08 8.01 -36.17
C THR A 168 15.82 7.46 -34.96
N PHE A 169 15.56 8.07 -33.79
CA PHE A 169 16.12 7.74 -32.47
C PHE A 169 16.20 6.22 -32.18
N ASP A 170 15.23 5.48 -32.70
CA ASP A 170 15.16 4.02 -32.63
C ASP A 170 16.40 3.31 -33.20
N GLU A 171 17.01 3.80 -34.30
CA GLU A 171 18.20 3.17 -34.90
C GLU A 171 19.43 3.33 -34.00
N VAL A 172 19.51 4.44 -33.24
CA VAL A 172 20.60 4.70 -32.29
C VAL A 172 20.42 3.84 -31.04
N LEU A 173 19.21 3.81 -30.48
CA LEU A 173 18.90 2.98 -29.32
C LEU A 173 19.07 1.49 -29.61
N ASP A 174 18.65 1.02 -30.78
CA ASP A 174 18.76 -0.39 -31.16
C ASP A 174 20.24 -0.81 -31.26
N ARG A 175 21.10 0.05 -31.83
CA ARG A 175 22.56 -0.17 -31.85
C ARG A 175 23.18 -0.13 -30.46
N ALA A 176 22.78 0.80 -29.60
CA ALA A 176 23.25 0.85 -28.22
C ALA A 176 22.82 -0.40 -27.41
N SER A 177 21.63 -0.93 -27.68
CA SER A 177 21.12 -2.14 -27.03
C SER A 177 21.92 -3.41 -27.35
N VAL A 178 22.60 -3.45 -28.50
CA VAL A 178 23.51 -4.56 -28.83
C VAL A 178 24.68 -4.63 -27.85
N PHE A 179 25.10 -3.49 -27.30
CA PHE A 179 26.19 -3.42 -26.33
C PHE A 179 25.73 -3.71 -24.90
N SER A 180 24.47 -3.45 -24.54
CA SER A 180 23.94 -3.72 -23.20
C SER A 180 23.65 -5.19 -22.92
N LYS A 181 23.44 -6.03 -23.96
CA LYS A 181 23.11 -7.45 -23.80
C LYS A 181 24.30 -8.37 -23.53
N ARG A 182 25.53 -7.86 -23.57
CA ARG A 182 26.72 -8.64 -23.19
C ARG A 182 27.13 -8.16 -21.80
N GLY A 183 27.40 -9.07 -20.87
CA GLY A 183 27.81 -8.78 -19.49
C GLY A 183 29.19 -8.11 -19.35
N TYR A 184 29.54 -7.22 -20.26
CA TYR A 184 30.65 -6.29 -20.14
C TYR A 184 30.08 -5.02 -19.50
N MET A 185 30.51 -4.75 -18.27
CA MET A 185 30.43 -3.39 -17.71
C MET A 185 31.22 -2.49 -18.67
N LEU A 186 30.54 -1.60 -19.38
CA LEU A 186 31.19 -0.62 -20.22
C LEU A 186 31.84 0.43 -19.29
N ASP A 187 33.17 0.36 -19.16
CA ASP A 187 34.00 1.47 -18.68
C ASP A 187 34.19 2.55 -19.78
N GLU A 188 33.50 2.43 -20.92
CA GLU A 188 33.65 3.33 -22.06
C GLU A 188 32.59 4.42 -22.04
N SER A 189 33.04 5.67 -21.94
CA SER A 189 32.22 6.86 -22.16
C SER A 189 31.94 7.03 -23.65
N VAL A 190 30.66 7.16 -24.01
CA VAL A 190 30.27 7.55 -25.36
C VAL A 190 30.37 9.07 -25.44
N ALA A 191 31.41 9.58 -26.09
CA ALA A 191 31.53 11.00 -26.39
C ALA A 191 30.72 11.33 -27.66
N ILE A 192 29.58 11.99 -27.49
CA ILE A 192 28.82 12.56 -28.61
C ILE A 192 29.40 13.94 -28.91
N THR A 193 30.04 14.09 -30.05
CA THR A 193 30.51 15.40 -30.53
C THR A 193 29.38 16.05 -31.32
N ILE A 194 28.90 17.20 -30.85
CA ILE A 194 27.94 18.05 -31.55
C ILE A 194 28.77 19.00 -32.42
N GLU A 195 28.63 18.93 -33.74
CA GLU A 195 29.20 19.90 -34.68
C GLU A 195 28.32 21.15 -34.81
#